data_AF-A0A922MR95-F1
#
_entry.id   AF-A0A922MR95-F1
#
_cell.length_a   1.000
_cell.length_b   1.000
_cell.length_c   1.000
_cell.angle_alpha   90.00
_cell.angle_beta   90.00
_cell.angle_gamma   90.00
#
_symmetry.space_group_name_H-M   'P 1'
#
loop_
_entity.id
_entity.type
_entity.pdbx_description
1 polymer ?
#
loop_
_entity_poly.entity_id
_entity_poly.type
_entity_poly.pdbx_seq_one_letter_code
_entity_poly.pdbx_strand_id
1 'polypeptide(L)'
;MKLFAKTSHDDNNMIEIDFLKTKLIKQSAIPEPERNQNARGITQERKTGIIRKLGDIIPPNRLLFWENLPVNDESVDLTATREPQE
;
A
#
# COMPACT_ATOMS: atom_id res chain seq x y z
N MET A 1 -0.15 29.57 11.47
CA MET A 1 -0.21 28.15 11.85
C MET A 1 0.80 27.43 10.96
N LYS A 2 1.68 26.60 11.55
CA LYS A 2 2.85 25.98 10.89
C LYS A 2 2.63 24.47 10.87
N LEU A 3 2.98 23.81 9.77
CA LEU A 3 2.90 22.37 9.61
C LEU A 3 4.32 21.80 9.54
N PHE A 4 4.56 20.65 10.17
CA PHE A 4 5.79 19.89 10.03
C PHE A 4 5.50 18.61 9.26
N ALA A 5 6.28 18.32 8.23
CA ALA A 5 6.13 17.13 7.41
C ALA A 5 7.44 16.37 7.32
N LYS A 6 7.35 15.05 7.13
CA LYS A 6 8.47 14.19 6.74
C LYS A 6 8.30 13.80 5.27
N THR A 7 9.40 13.71 4.55
CA THR A 7 9.42 13.25 3.14
C THR A 7 9.64 11.75 3.02
N SER A 8 10.12 11.08 4.08
CA SER A 8 10.28 9.63 4.18
C SER A 8 9.87 9.14 5.56
N HIS A 9 9.44 7.88 5.64
CA HIS A 9 9.12 7.22 6.91
C HIS A 9 10.36 7.02 7.78
N ASP A 10 11.48 6.65 7.16
CA ASP A 10 12.74 6.31 7.83
C ASP A 10 13.56 7.55 8.23
N ASP A 11 13.20 8.72 7.69
CA ASP A 11 13.89 9.97 8.00
C ASP A 11 13.26 10.65 9.22
N ASN A 12 14.10 11.17 10.10
CA ASN A 12 13.70 11.98 11.26
C ASN A 12 13.75 13.48 10.99
N ASN A 13 14.28 13.89 9.84
CA ASN A 13 14.26 15.29 9.44
C ASN A 13 12.82 15.74 9.14
N MET A 14 12.42 16.82 9.80
CA MET A 14 11.12 17.45 9.58
C MET A 14 11.32 18.76 8.82
N ILE A 15 10.53 18.95 7.77
CA ILE A 15 10.45 20.21 7.04
C ILE A 15 9.30 21.06 7.59
N GLU A 16 9.58 22.32 7.89
CA GLU A 16 8.56 23.29 8.28
C GLU A 16 7.90 23.89 7.03
N ILE A 17 6.57 23.86 7.00
CA ILE A 17 5.76 24.32 5.88
C ILE A 17 4.70 25.29 6.37
N ASP A 18 4.58 26.40 5.66
CA ASP A 18 3.49 27.36 5.83
C ASP A 18 2.30 26.94 4.97
N PHE A 19 1.33 26.24 5.58
CA PHE A 19 0.21 25.61 4.89
C PHE A 19 -0.67 26.60 4.09
N LEU A 20 -0.68 27.89 4.47
CA LEU A 20 -1.48 28.91 3.78
C LEU A 20 -0.83 29.38 2.48
N LYS A 21 0.47 29.13 2.30
CA LYS A 21 1.17 29.52 1.08
C LYS A 21 0.95 28.46 0.00
N THR A 22 -0.08 28.68 -0.81
CA THR A 22 -0.46 27.83 -1.97
C THR A 22 0.70 27.55 -2.93
N LYS A 23 1.72 28.41 -2.96
CA LYS A 23 2.96 28.20 -3.72
C LYS A 23 3.79 27.02 -3.21
N LEU A 24 3.86 26.75 -1.90
CA LEU A 24 4.61 25.61 -1.34
C LEU A 24 3.95 24.26 -1.67
N ILE A 25 2.62 24.23 -1.77
CA ILE A 25 1.86 23.03 -2.18
C ILE A 25 2.07 22.73 -3.67
N LYS A 26 2.30 23.75 -4.51
CA LYS A 26 2.44 23.61 -5.97
C LYS A 26 3.89 23.58 -6.46
N GLN A 27 4.83 24.09 -5.68
CA GLN A 27 6.25 24.17 -6.01
C GLN A 27 7.05 23.31 -5.03
N SER A 28 7.19 22.02 -5.38
CA SER A 28 8.39 21.21 -5.09
C SER A 28 8.88 21.03 -3.64
N ALA A 29 8.20 21.55 -2.61
CA ALA A 29 8.59 21.36 -1.21
C ALA A 29 8.25 19.96 -0.69
N ILE A 30 7.23 19.33 -1.26
CA ILE A 30 6.87 17.93 -1.02
C ILE A 30 6.89 17.24 -2.39
N PRO A 31 7.83 16.32 -2.66
CA PRO A 31 7.81 15.56 -3.90
C PRO A 31 6.57 14.67 -3.94
N GLU A 32 6.01 14.47 -5.14
CA GLU A 32 5.00 13.43 -5.32
C GLU A 32 5.64 12.06 -5.03
N PRO A 33 4.95 11.17 -4.32
CA PRO A 33 5.46 9.82 -4.11
C PRO A 33 5.62 9.13 -5.46
N GLU A 34 6.64 8.29 -5.57
CA GLU A 34 6.82 7.48 -6.77
C GLU A 34 5.58 6.61 -7.00
N ARG A 35 5.11 6.59 -8.26
CA ARG A 35 4.01 5.71 -8.64
C ARG A 35 4.48 4.27 -8.55
N ASN A 36 3.89 3.49 -7.67
CA ASN A 36 4.12 2.06 -7.65
C ASN A 36 3.51 1.43 -8.91
N GLN A 37 4.38 0.98 -9.82
CA GLN A 37 3.97 0.33 -11.08
C GLN A 37 3.75 -1.17 -10.92
N ASN A 38 4.20 -1.75 -9.81
CA ASN A 38 4.21 -3.20 -9.60
C ASN A 38 3.05 -3.60 -8.68
N ALA A 39 2.17 -4.45 -9.19
CA ALA A 39 1.16 -5.07 -8.36
C ALA A 39 1.84 -5.96 -7.32
N ARG A 40 1.60 -5.71 -6.02
CA ARG A 40 2.17 -6.50 -4.92
C ARG A 40 1.87 -7.99 -5.05
N GLY A 41 0.64 -8.31 -5.47
CA GLY A 41 0.17 -9.69 -5.57
C GLY A 41 0.09 -10.43 -4.22
N ILE A 42 -0.14 -11.73 -4.29
CA ILE A 42 -0.06 -12.67 -3.17
C ILE A 42 0.81 -13.86 -3.56
N THR A 43 1.27 -14.65 -2.59
CA THR A 43 2.03 -15.86 -2.90
C THR A 43 1.18 -16.87 -3.68
N GLN A 44 1.83 -17.69 -4.51
CA GLN A 44 1.13 -18.72 -5.31
C GLN A 44 0.32 -19.66 -4.40
N GLU A 45 0.90 -20.05 -3.27
CA GLU A 45 0.27 -20.90 -2.28
C GLU A 45 -1.03 -20.30 -1.75
N ARG A 46 -1.03 -19.01 -1.39
CA ARG A 46 -2.23 -18.31 -0.90
C ARG A 46 -3.31 -18.25 -1.96
N LYS A 47 -2.95 -17.90 -3.21
CA LYS A 47 -3.91 -17.85 -4.32
C LYS A 47 -4.60 -19.20 -4.53
N THR A 48 -3.81 -20.25 -4.60
CA THR A 48 -4.30 -21.62 -4.78
C THR A 48 -5.15 -22.07 -3.59
N GLY A 49 -4.75 -21.71 -2.37
CA GLY A 49 -5.51 -21.97 -1.16
C GLY A 49 -6.88 -21.28 -1.12
N ILE A 50 -6.95 -20.03 -1.56
CA ILE A 50 -8.20 -19.27 -1.65
C ILE A 50 -9.14 -19.90 -2.67
N ILE A 51 -8.67 -20.15 -3.90
CA ILE A 51 -9.49 -20.73 -4.96
C ILE A 51 -9.97 -22.13 -4.55
N ARG A 52 -9.10 -22.96 -3.96
CA ARG A 52 -9.49 -24.30 -3.53
C ARG A 52 -10.51 -24.31 -2.37
N LYS A 53 -10.37 -23.40 -1.40
CA LYS A 53 -11.23 -23.39 -0.20
C LYS A 53 -12.53 -22.62 -0.40
N LEU A 54 -12.48 -21.54 -1.19
CA LEU A 54 -13.57 -20.59 -1.34
C LEU A 54 -14.14 -20.58 -2.77
N GLY A 55 -13.47 -21.17 -3.75
CA GLY A 55 -13.89 -21.12 -5.15
C GLY A 55 -15.32 -21.60 -5.36
N ASP A 56 -15.71 -22.70 -4.71
CA ASP A 56 -17.04 -23.30 -4.83
C ASP A 56 -18.17 -22.43 -4.25
N ILE A 57 -17.84 -21.53 -3.30
CA ILE A 57 -18.80 -20.60 -2.69
C ILE A 57 -18.74 -19.19 -3.32
N ILE A 58 -17.68 -18.89 -4.08
CA ILE A 58 -17.50 -17.60 -4.73
C ILE A 58 -18.38 -17.56 -6.00
N PRO A 59 -19.25 -16.56 -6.17
CA PRO A 59 -19.99 -16.39 -7.41
C PRO A 59 -19.06 -16.34 -8.63
N PRO A 60 -19.42 -16.94 -9.78
CA PRO A 60 -18.52 -17.05 -10.94
C PRO A 60 -17.95 -15.71 -11.42
N ASN A 61 -18.75 -14.64 -11.37
CA ASN A 61 -18.31 -13.29 -11.75
C ASN A 61 -17.24 -12.70 -10.81
N ARG A 62 -17.15 -13.20 -9.57
CA ARG A 62 -16.15 -12.81 -8.57
C ARG A 62 -14.94 -13.75 -8.54
N LEU A 63 -15.06 -14.95 -9.09
CA LEU A 63 -13.95 -15.90 -9.17
C LEU A 63 -12.85 -15.39 -10.11
N LEU A 64 -13.25 -14.76 -11.21
CA LEU A 64 -12.35 -14.17 -12.21
C LEU A 64 -11.33 -13.19 -11.59
N PHE A 65 -11.72 -12.46 -10.55
CA PHE A 65 -10.80 -11.59 -9.81
C PHE A 65 -9.66 -12.39 -9.17
N TRP A 66 -10.00 -13.47 -8.46
CA TRP A 66 -9.03 -14.31 -7.76
C TRP A 66 -8.12 -15.09 -8.71
N GLU A 67 -8.66 -15.53 -9.86
CA GLU A 67 -7.88 -16.20 -10.91
C GLU A 67 -6.87 -15.28 -11.58
N ASN A 68 -7.24 -14.01 -11.81
CA ASN A 68 -6.36 -13.02 -12.44
C ASN A 68 -5.50 -12.23 -11.44
N LEU A 69 -5.60 -12.53 -10.15
CA LEU A 69 -4.83 -11.84 -9.14
C LEU A 69 -3.32 -12.10 -9.37
N PRO A 70 -2.47 -11.05 -9.41
CA PRO A 70 -1.04 -11.19 -9.59
C PRO A 70 -0.40 -12.03 -8.48
N VAL A 71 0.61 -12.81 -8.86
CA VAL A 71 1.34 -13.67 -7.96
C VAL A 71 2.73 -13.11 -7.74
N ASN A 72 3.15 -13.06 -6.49
CA ASN A 72 4.50 -12.66 -6.08
C ASN A 72 4.85 -13.47 -4.83
N ASP A 73 5.84 -14.35 -4.94
CA ASP A 73 6.26 -15.21 -3.84
C ASP A 73 7.02 -14.45 -2.74
N GLU A 74 7.49 -13.24 -3.04
CA GLU A 74 8.06 -12.30 -2.06
C GLU A 74 6.97 -11.45 -1.36
N SER A 75 5.69 -11.66 -1.66
CA SER A 75 4.60 -10.89 -1.07
C SER A 75 4.45 -11.18 0.42
N VAL A 76 4.71 -10.16 1.24
CA VAL A 76 4.55 -10.21 2.70
C VAL A 76 3.20 -9.61 3.12
N ASP A 77 2.54 -10.27 4.07
CA ASP A 77 1.32 -9.77 4.70
C ASP A 77 1.61 -8.59 5.63
N LEU A 78 1.10 -7.42 5.28
CA LEU A 78 1.33 -6.18 6.04
C LEU A 78 0.59 -6.15 7.39
N THR A 79 -0.31 -7.10 7.64
CA THR A 79 -1.08 -7.14 8.90
C THR A 79 -0.40 -7.93 10.01
N ALA A 80 0.63 -8.73 9.69
CA ALA A 80 1.34 -9.56 10.65
C ALA A 80 2.19 -8.76 11.65
N THR A 81 2.51 -7.50 11.36
CA THR A 81 3.39 -6.64 12.17
C THR A 81 2.63 -5.78 13.19
N ARG A 82 1.34 -6.03 13.44
CA ARG A 82 0.60 -5.31 14.48
C ARG A 82 1.11 -5.77 15.85
N GLU A 83 2.02 -5.00 16.44
CA GLU A 83 2.34 -5.13 17.86
C GLU A 83 1.06 -4.93 18.68
N PRO A 84 0.83 -5.76 19.73
CA PRO A 84 -0.29 -5.55 20.62
C PRO A 84 -0.17 -4.15 21.23
N GLN A 85 -1.21 -3.33 21.03
CA GLN A 85 -1.34 -2.05 21.72
C GLN A 85 -1.65 -2.38 23.19
N GLU A 86 -0.71 -2.10 24.09
CA GLU A 86 -0.93 -2.08 25.55
C GLU A 86 -1.84 -0.92 25.98
#